data_AF-A0A3C1LGA3-F1
#
_entry.id   AF-A0A3C1LGA3-F1
#
_cell.length_a   1.000
_cell.length_b   1.000
_cell.length_c   1.000
_cell.angle_alpha   90.00
_cell.angle_beta   90.00
_cell.angle_gamma   90.00
#
_symmetry.space_group_name_H-M   'P 1'
#
loop_
_entity.id
_entity.type
_entity.pdbx_description
1 polymer ?
#
loop_
_entity_poly.entity_id
_entity_poly.type
_entity_poly.pdbx_seq_one_letter_code
_entity_poly.pdbx_strand_id
1 'polypeptide(L)'
;SNPPFYENDLTSTSTTKNVAHHSTALTLQQLFATIASYSQTPHWLALLLPYKRHAEAIELAEALNWHLAANMLVQQTPQHNYFRTMLLWRSNSAVPANLTTLAIQDKGKYTPAFSAL
;
A
#
# COMPACT_ATOMS: atom_id res chain seq x y z
N SER A 1 6.75 0.56 -5.44
CA SER A 1 6.76 2.03 -5.24
C SER A 1 6.46 2.31 -3.77
N ASN A 2 7.09 3.32 -3.15
CA ASN A 2 6.71 3.87 -1.84
C ASN A 2 6.23 5.32 -2.01
N PRO A 3 5.09 5.58 -2.68
CA PRO A 3 4.63 6.94 -2.91
C PRO A 3 4.36 7.66 -1.59
N PRO A 4 4.59 8.97 -1.51
CA PRO A 4 4.07 9.78 -0.43
C PRO A 4 2.53 9.84 -0.54
N PHE A 5 1.83 9.10 0.32
CA PHE A 5 0.35 9.09 0.36
C PHE A 5 -0.17 10.10 1.39
N TYR A 6 -0.44 11.32 0.93
CA TYR A 6 -1.14 12.33 1.71
C TYR A 6 -2.58 12.44 1.21
N GLU A 7 -3.46 11.58 1.72
CA GLU A 7 -4.89 11.82 1.65
C GLU A 7 -5.39 12.18 3.05
N ASN A 8 -5.74 13.47 3.19
CA ASN A 8 -6.56 14.08 4.23
C ASN A 8 -6.10 14.07 5.71
N ASP A 9 -4.85 13.77 6.06
CA ASP A 9 -4.51 13.64 7.49
C ASP A 9 -4.13 14.90 8.27
N LEU A 10 -3.81 16.05 7.67
CA LEU A 10 -3.60 17.28 8.44
C LEU A 10 -3.90 18.51 7.58
N THR A 11 -5.10 19.07 7.71
CA THR A 11 -5.33 20.48 7.35
C THR A 11 -4.49 21.35 8.29
N SER A 12 -3.25 21.63 7.90
CA SER A 12 -2.43 22.66 8.53
C SER A 12 -3.04 24.03 8.23
N THR A 13 -2.98 24.95 9.20
CA THR A 13 -3.56 26.30 9.13
C THR A 13 -2.84 27.24 8.16
N SER A 14 -1.84 26.79 7.41
CA SER A 14 -1.15 27.61 6.42
C SER A 14 -1.65 27.33 5.00
N THR A 15 -2.38 28.29 4.44
CA THR A 15 -3.02 28.26 3.12
C THR A 15 -2.04 27.97 1.97
N THR A 16 -0.76 28.29 2.12
CA THR A 16 0.28 28.09 1.10
C THR A 16 0.80 26.64 0.99
N LYS A 17 0.70 25.84 2.06
CA LYS A 17 1.11 24.41 2.04
C LYS A 17 0.04 23.50 1.43
N ASN A 18 -1.24 23.88 1.55
CA ASN A 18 -2.37 23.08 1.09
C ASN A 18 -2.49 23.07 -0.44
N VAL A 19 -2.11 24.15 -1.13
CA VAL A 19 -2.23 24.24 -2.62
C VAL A 19 -1.24 23.32 -3.34
N ALA A 20 -0.03 23.14 -2.81
CA ALA A 20 0.92 22.16 -3.36
C ALA A 20 0.46 20.71 -3.09
N HIS A 21 -0.17 20.44 -1.94
CA HIS A 21 -0.68 19.11 -1.57
C HIS A 21 -1.94 18.69 -2.35
N HIS A 22 -2.87 19.61 -2.64
CA HIS A 22 -4.14 19.26 -3.27
C HIS A 22 -4.10 19.12 -4.81
N SER A 23 -3.02 19.55 -5.46
CA SER A 23 -2.92 19.58 -6.94
C SER A 23 -1.89 18.59 -7.53
N THR A 24 -1.06 17.93 -6.70
CA THR A 24 0.09 17.14 -7.21
C THR A 24 0.16 15.69 -6.72
N ALA A 25 -0.73 15.24 -5.83
CA ALA A 25 -0.69 13.89 -5.31
C ALA A 25 -1.29 12.89 -6.32
N LEU A 26 -0.45 11.97 -6.82
CA LEU A 26 -0.89 10.83 -7.62
C LEU A 26 -1.83 9.96 -6.76
N THR A 27 -3.10 9.85 -7.16
CA THR A 27 -4.07 9.01 -6.44
C THR A 27 -3.83 7.52 -6.71
N LEU A 28 -4.35 6.63 -5.85
CA LEU A 28 -4.26 5.18 -6.08
C LEU A 28 -4.89 4.79 -7.42
N GLN A 29 -6.06 5.35 -7.74
CA GLN A 29 -6.73 5.12 -9.02
C GLN A 29 -5.84 5.54 -10.21
N GLN A 30 -5.25 6.74 -10.16
CA GLN A 30 -4.34 7.21 -11.21
C GLN A 30 -3.10 6.32 -11.31
N LEU A 31 -2.56 5.85 -10.19
CA LEU A 31 -1.40 4.96 -10.16
C LEU A 31 -1.69 3.62 -10.86
N PHE A 32 -2.77 2.94 -10.47
CA PHE A 32 -3.18 1.68 -11.09
C PHE A 32 -3.46 1.83 -12.60
N ALA A 33 -4.20 2.88 -12.97
CA ALA A 33 -4.52 3.15 -14.38
C ALA A 33 -3.27 3.48 -15.21
N THR A 34 -2.36 4.29 -14.66
CA THR A 34 -1.10 4.67 -15.35
C THR A 34 -0.25 3.43 -15.61
N ILE A 35 -0.09 2.54 -14.63
CA ILE A 35 0.73 1.34 -14.82
C ILE A 35 0.08 0.37 -15.82
N ALA A 36 -1.24 0.24 -15.79
CA ALA A 36 -1.96 -0.59 -16.75
C ALA A 36 -1.88 -0.08 -18.20
N SER A 37 -1.50 1.18 -18.42
CA SER A 37 -1.35 1.76 -19.76
C SER A 37 -0.05 1.38 -20.47
N TYR A 38 0.93 0.78 -19.77
CA TYR A 38 2.20 0.40 -20.38
C TYR A 38 2.06 -0.85 -21.27
N SER A 39 2.87 -0.93 -22.34
CA SER A 39 2.72 -1.99 -23.36
C SER A 39 3.16 -3.40 -22.94
N GLN A 40 3.79 -3.57 -21.77
CA GLN A 40 4.37 -4.86 -21.34
C GLN A 40 3.49 -5.58 -20.32
N THR A 41 2.77 -6.62 -20.72
CA THR A 41 1.95 -7.43 -19.81
C THR A 41 2.62 -8.78 -19.50
N PRO A 42 2.43 -9.37 -18.29
CA PRO A 42 1.67 -8.83 -17.16
C PRO A 42 2.46 -7.78 -16.35
N HIS A 43 1.76 -6.77 -15.83
CA HIS A 43 2.35 -5.79 -14.93
C HIS A 43 2.32 -6.28 -13.48
N TRP A 44 3.35 -5.92 -12.74
CA TRP A 44 3.42 -6.09 -11.30
C TRP A 44 3.48 -4.74 -10.61
N LEU A 45 2.74 -4.60 -9.51
CA LEU A 45 2.75 -3.38 -8.70
C LEU A 45 2.87 -3.73 -7.22
N ALA A 46 3.97 -3.30 -6.61
CA ALA A 46 4.18 -3.38 -5.16
C ALA A 46 3.93 -2.01 -4.50
N LEU A 47 3.09 -1.97 -3.47
CA LEU A 47 2.74 -0.77 -2.70
C LEU A 47 2.98 -1.01 -1.21
N LEU A 48 3.58 -0.01 -0.54
CA LEU A 48 3.63 0.09 0.92
C LEU A 48 2.72 1.26 1.34
N LEU A 49 1.62 0.96 2.02
CA LEU A 49 0.59 1.94 2.40
C LEU A 49 0.41 2.02 3.91
N PRO A 50 -0.02 3.16 4.48
CA PRO A 50 -0.68 3.18 5.78
C PRO A 50 -1.85 2.18 5.79
N TYR A 51 -1.98 1.39 6.86
CA TYR A 51 -3.00 0.33 6.92
C TYR A 51 -4.43 0.84 6.73
N LYS A 52 -4.73 2.09 7.12
CA LYS A 52 -6.05 2.72 6.91
C LYS A 52 -6.50 2.75 5.44
N ARG A 53 -5.58 2.68 4.48
CA ARG A 53 -5.84 2.67 3.03
C ARG A 53 -5.88 1.25 2.44
N HIS A 54 -5.78 0.22 3.28
CA HIS A 54 -5.74 -1.17 2.84
C HIS A 54 -7.01 -1.53 2.06
N ALA A 55 -8.19 -1.35 2.67
CA ALA A 55 -9.47 -1.68 2.03
C ALA A 55 -9.69 -0.88 0.73
N GLU A 56 -9.47 0.44 0.77
CA GLU A 56 -9.54 1.32 -0.40
C GLU A 56 -8.65 0.81 -1.56
N ALA A 57 -7.42 0.40 -1.26
CA ALA A 57 -6.50 -0.11 -2.27
C ALA A 57 -6.96 -1.46 -2.85
N ILE A 58 -7.56 -2.34 -2.05
CA ILE A 58 -8.13 -3.60 -2.55
C ILE A 58 -9.29 -3.33 -3.51
N GLU A 59 -10.26 -2.53 -3.06
CA GLU A 59 -11.47 -2.22 -3.84
C GLU A 59 -11.15 -1.53 -5.17
N LEU A 60 -10.24 -0.54 -5.15
CA LEU A 60 -9.82 0.16 -6.35
C LEU A 60 -9.03 -0.72 -7.32
N ALA A 61 -8.16 -1.60 -6.81
CA ALA A 61 -7.40 -2.53 -7.64
C ALA A 61 -8.31 -3.50 -8.38
N GLU A 62 -9.25 -4.12 -7.67
CA GLU A 62 -10.23 -5.06 -8.24
C GLU A 62 -11.09 -4.39 -9.31
N ALA A 63 -11.57 -3.15 -9.07
CA ALA A 63 -12.31 -2.36 -10.04
C ALA A 63 -11.51 -2.05 -11.32
N LEU A 64 -10.17 -2.08 -11.25
CA LEU A 64 -9.27 -1.80 -12.36
C LEU A 64 -8.61 -3.07 -12.94
N ASN A 65 -9.16 -4.26 -12.68
CA ASN A 65 -8.65 -5.57 -13.15
C ASN A 65 -7.23 -5.90 -12.68
N TRP A 66 -6.87 -5.43 -11.49
CA TRP A 66 -5.67 -5.85 -10.77
C TRP A 66 -6.03 -6.93 -9.75
N HIS A 67 -5.21 -7.96 -9.67
CA HIS A 67 -5.41 -9.10 -8.78
C HIS A 67 -4.34 -9.15 -7.70
N LEU A 68 -4.77 -9.38 -6.45
CA LEU A 68 -3.86 -9.45 -5.32
C LEU A 68 -3.01 -10.72 -5.41
N ALA A 69 -1.70 -10.54 -5.40
CA ALA A 69 -0.73 -11.63 -5.36
C ALA A 69 -0.14 -11.83 -3.96
N ALA A 70 0.06 -10.76 -3.21
CA ALA A 70 0.48 -10.84 -1.81
C ALA A 70 -0.05 -9.67 -1.00
N ASN A 71 -0.41 -9.92 0.26
CA ASN A 71 -0.77 -8.93 1.25
C ASN A 71 -0.10 -9.27 2.58
N MET A 72 0.75 -8.38 3.06
CA MET A 72 1.38 -8.47 4.37
C MET A 72 0.93 -7.31 5.24
N LEU A 73 0.24 -7.63 6.34
CA LEU A 73 -0.16 -6.67 7.36
C LEU A 73 0.95 -6.50 8.38
N VAL A 74 1.36 -5.26 8.66
CA VAL A 74 2.53 -4.98 9.48
C VAL A 74 2.13 -4.28 10.78
N GLN A 75 2.57 -4.84 11.90
CA GLN A 75 2.40 -4.30 13.25
C GLN A 75 3.76 -4.04 13.90
N GLN A 76 3.85 -3.02 14.75
CA GLN A 76 5.10 -2.70 15.46
C GLN A 76 5.48 -3.82 16.43
N THR A 77 4.51 -4.24 17.25
CA THR A 77 4.59 -5.42 18.11
C THR A 77 3.30 -6.24 17.97
N PRO A 78 3.24 -7.49 18.48
CA PRO A 78 2.01 -8.29 18.43
C PRO A 78 0.80 -7.69 19.14
N GLN A 79 1.00 -6.66 19.97
CA GLN A 79 -0.04 -5.98 20.74
C GLN A 79 -0.56 -4.71 20.04
N HIS A 80 0.11 -4.22 18.99
CA HIS A 80 -0.30 -3.03 18.26
C HIS A 80 -1.19 -3.38 17.09
N ASN A 81 -2.09 -2.47 16.72
CA ASN A 81 -2.81 -2.54 15.45
C ASN A 81 -1.84 -2.46 14.27
N TYR A 82 -2.29 -2.93 13.11
CA TYR A 82 -1.56 -2.76 11.86
C TYR A 82 -1.39 -1.28 11.52
N PHE A 83 -0.17 -0.87 11.18
CA PHE A 83 0.15 0.52 10.83
C PHE A 83 0.60 0.66 9.36
N ARG A 84 1.02 -0.45 8.74
CA ARG A 84 1.34 -0.54 7.32
C ARG A 84 0.77 -1.82 6.72
N THR A 85 0.54 -1.78 5.42
CA THR A 85 0.32 -2.96 4.59
C THR A 85 1.28 -2.93 3.41
N MET A 86 1.82 -4.09 3.06
CA MET A 86 2.56 -4.29 1.81
C MET A 86 1.70 -5.14 0.89
N LEU A 87 1.40 -4.60 -0.29
CA LEU A 87 0.50 -5.20 -1.27
C LEU A 87 1.26 -5.42 -2.57
N LEU A 88 1.18 -6.63 -3.12
CA LEU A 88 1.68 -6.98 -4.43
C LEU A 88 0.50 -7.34 -5.33
N TRP A 89 0.45 -6.71 -6.49
CA TRP A 89 -0.62 -6.86 -7.46
C TRP A 89 -0.08 -7.36 -8.80
N ARG A 90 -0.92 -8.09 -9.54
CA ARG A 90 -0.69 -8.50 -10.92
C ARG A 90 -1.86 -8.07 -11.80
N SER A 91 -1.58 -7.46 -12.95
CA SER A 91 -2.64 -7.06 -13.90
C SER A 91 -3.16 -8.26 -14.71
N ASN A 92 -4.44 -8.26 -15.05
CA ASN A 92 -5.05 -9.13 -16.08
C ASN A 92 -4.85 -10.65 -15.90
N SER A 93 -4.51 -11.10 -14.69
CA SER A 93 -4.31 -12.51 -14.38
C SER A 93 -4.49 -12.76 -12.89
N ALA A 94 -5.51 -13.53 -12.54
CA ALA A 94 -5.70 -14.02 -11.18
C ALA A 94 -4.53 -14.92 -10.78
N VAL A 95 -4.08 -14.75 -9.54
CA VAL A 95 -3.09 -15.61 -8.89
C VAL A 95 -3.58 -15.89 -7.46
N PRO A 96 -3.23 -17.04 -6.87
CA PRO A 96 -3.48 -17.25 -5.44
C PRO A 96 -2.77 -16.17 -4.62
N ALA A 97 -3.54 -15.46 -3.80
CA ALA A 97 -2.99 -14.42 -2.95
C ALA A 97 -2.30 -15.03 -1.72
N ASN A 98 -1.06 -14.62 -1.45
CA ASN A 98 -0.37 -14.94 -0.21
C ASN A 98 -0.73 -13.89 0.86
N LEU A 99 -1.44 -14.30 1.92
CA LEU A 99 -1.87 -13.41 2.99
C LEU A 99 -1.05 -13.69 4.26
N THR A 100 -0.34 -12.68 4.75
CA THR A 100 0.56 -12.80 5.90
C THR A 100 0.44 -11.62 6.85
N THR A 101 0.99 -11.79 8.05
CA THR A 101 1.15 -10.73 9.04
C THR A 101 2.58 -10.73 9.56
N LEU A 102 3.14 -9.55 9.81
CA LEU A 102 4.49 -9.34 10.28
C LEU A 102 4.49 -8.43 11.52
N ALA A 103 4.96 -8.94 12.65
CA ALA A 103 5.33 -8.12 13.80
C ALA A 103 6.81 -7.77 13.71
N ILE A 104 7.17 -6.49 13.82
CA ILE A 104 8.57 -6.05 13.69
C ILE A 104 9.39 -6.49 14.90
N GLN A 105 8.89 -6.23 16.11
CA GLN A 105 9.57 -6.59 17.36
C GLN A 105 8.63 -7.28 18.35
N ASP A 106 9.20 -8.07 19.24
CA ASP A 106 8.55 -8.54 20.46
C ASP A 106 9.49 -8.30 21.65
N LYS A 107 8.97 -7.68 22.71
CA LYS A 107 9.72 -7.36 23.94
C LYS A 107 11.06 -6.64 23.68
N GLY A 108 11.06 -5.67 22.76
CA GLY A 108 12.23 -4.84 22.44
C GLY A 108 13.32 -5.51 21.60
N LYS A 109 13.04 -6.70 21.05
CA LYS A 109 13.92 -7.39 20.09
C LYS A 109 13.17 -7.61 18.79
N TYR A 110 13.86 -7.52 17.65
CA TYR A 110 13.26 -7.89 16.38
C TYR A 110 12.76 -9.33 16.40
N THR A 111 11.59 -9.56 15.82
CA THR A 111 11.06 -10.92 15.70
C THR A 111 11.88 -11.72 14.70
N PRO A 112 11.97 -13.06 14.83
CA PRO A 112 12.64 -13.89 13.84
C PRO A 112 12.10 -13.70 12.43
N ALA A 113 10.78 -13.50 12.29
CA ALA A 113 10.14 -13.26 11.00
C ALA A 113 10.61 -11.94 10.36
N PHE A 114 10.80 -10.87 11.15
CA PHE A 114 11.34 -9.61 10.65
C PHE A 114 12.83 -9.70 10.33
N SER A 115 13.61 -10.41 11.15
CA SER A 115 15.05 -10.58 10.95
C SER A 115 15.42 -11.48 9.77
N ALA A 116 14.48 -12.26 9.24
CA ALA A 116 14.69 -13.16 8.10
C ALA A 116 14.39 -12.51 6.73
N LEU A 117 14.01 -11.23 6.71
CA LEU A 117 13.68 -10.46 5.49
C LEU A 117 14.89 -9.77 4.87
#